data_AF-A0A4Y2TZF0-F1
#
_entry.id   AF-A0A4Y2TZF0-F1
#
_cell.length_a   1.000
_cell.length_b   1.000
_cell.length_c   1.000
_cell.angle_alpha   90.00
_cell.angle_beta   90.00
_cell.angle_gamma   90.00
#
_symmetry.space_group_name_H-M   'P 1'
#
loop_
_entity.id
_entity.type
_entity.pdbx_description
1 polymer ?
#
loop_
_entity_poly.entity_id
_entity_poly.type
_entity_poly.pdbx_seq_one_letter_code
_entity_poly.pdbx_strand_id
1 'polypeptide(L)'
;MILCFDNKITFYVNLLEAMGYIKCAWNSVSSKTIINCFRHAGFADGKETNTQEKNKAEPEIPTDLIVEAEKRGIMSAPLFKEYITMDNDLLTSEVPTDEDIITELSGENDVDINTSDEDPNPELEKVLALNEAAIAMKTMYRFLIGQDNALNALDNFKKWMPF
;
A
#
# COMPACT_ATOMS: atom_id res chain seq x y z
N MET A 1 -2.03 3.46 -17.55
CA MET A 1 -3.07 2.46 -17.24
C MET A 1 -4.22 2.49 -18.25
N ILE A 2 -5.12 3.49 -18.27
CA ILE A 2 -6.25 3.53 -19.25
C ILE A 2 -5.74 3.54 -20.70
N LEU A 3 -4.74 4.36 -21.01
CA LEU A 3 -4.08 4.37 -22.33
C LEU A 3 -3.36 3.05 -22.67
N CYS A 4 -2.95 2.26 -21.68
CA CYS A 4 -2.33 0.96 -21.92
C CYS A 4 -3.39 -0.09 -22.29
N PHE A 5 -4.56 -0.02 -21.64
CA PHE A 5 -5.71 -0.86 -21.95
C PHE A 5 -6.20 -0.66 -23.40
N ASP A 6 -6.37 0.59 -23.82
CA ASP A 6 -6.82 0.91 -25.20
C ASP A 6 -5.81 0.46 -26.27
N ASN A 7 -4.51 0.44 -25.93
CA ASN A 7 -3.44 0.03 -26.84
C ASN A 7 -3.04 -1.44 -26.69
N LYS A 8 -3.76 -2.25 -25.91
CA LYS A 8 -3.44 -3.66 -25.60
C LYS A 8 -2.00 -3.86 -25.10
N ILE A 9 -1.44 -2.85 -24.43
CA ILE A 9 -0.13 -2.93 -23.82
C ILE A 9 -0.32 -3.56 -22.44
N THR A 10 0.32 -4.69 -22.19
CA THR A 10 0.35 -5.32 -20.87
C THR A 10 1.05 -4.39 -19.88
N PHE A 11 0.30 -3.91 -18.90
CA PHE A 11 0.80 -3.04 -17.85
C PHE A 11 0.72 -3.80 -16.53
N TYR A 12 1.88 -4.04 -15.92
CA TYR A 12 1.98 -4.66 -14.60
C TYR A 12 2.16 -3.55 -13.56
N VAL A 13 1.43 -3.68 -12.45
CA VAL A 13 1.52 -2.78 -11.29
C VAL A 13 1.76 -3.65 -10.08
N ASN A 14 2.88 -3.44 -9.41
CA ASN A 14 3.10 -4.10 -8.12
C ASN A 14 2.35 -3.37 -6.99
N LEU A 15 2.20 -4.02 -5.84
CA LEU A 15 1.43 -3.48 -4.72
C LEU A 15 1.92 -2.09 -4.28
N LEU A 16 3.23 -1.87 -4.24
CA LEU A 16 3.82 -0.59 -3.84
C LEU A 16 3.46 0.53 -4.82
N GLU A 17 3.51 0.25 -6.11
CA GLU A 17 3.10 1.18 -7.16
C GLU A 17 1.60 1.50 -7.07
N ALA A 18 0.76 0.49 -6.82
CA ALA A 18 -0.68 0.69 -6.63
C ALA A 18 -0.98 1.60 -5.43
N MET A 19 -0.33 1.37 -4.28
CA MET A 19 -0.45 2.23 -3.10
C MET A 19 -0.02 3.68 -3.41
N GLY A 20 1.07 3.84 -4.15
CA GLY A 20 1.53 5.14 -4.64
C GLY A 20 0.49 5.84 -5.50
N TYR A 21 -0.12 5.13 -6.46
CA TYR A 21 -1.15 5.68 -7.34
C TYR A 21 -2.41 6.10 -6.58
N ILE A 22 -2.87 5.29 -5.62
CA ILE A 22 -4.04 5.64 -4.78
C ILE A 22 -3.77 6.92 -4.00
N LYS A 23 -2.59 7.01 -3.36
CA LYS A 23 -2.19 8.21 -2.60
C LYS A 23 -2.13 9.45 -3.51
N CYS A 24 -1.51 9.34 -4.68
CA CYS A 24 -1.43 10.44 -5.64
C CYS A 24 -2.82 10.85 -6.16
N ALA A 25 -3.67 9.88 -6.47
CA ALA A 25 -5.03 10.14 -6.95
C ALA A 25 -5.85 10.87 -5.89
N TRP A 26 -5.82 10.41 -4.63
CA TRP A 26 -6.52 11.05 -3.52
C TRP A 26 -6.04 12.50 -3.32
N ASN A 27 -4.73 12.73 -3.29
CA ASN A 27 -4.17 14.07 -3.15
C ASN A 27 -4.49 15.01 -4.32
N SER A 28 -4.86 14.45 -5.49
CA SER A 28 -5.27 15.23 -6.66
C SER A 28 -6.75 15.60 -6.65
N VAL A 29 -7.55 15.07 -5.71
CA VAL A 29 -8.95 15.43 -5.56
C VAL A 29 -9.05 16.86 -5.03
N SER A 30 -9.64 17.76 -5.81
CA SER A 30 -9.83 19.15 -5.41
C SER A 30 -10.96 19.29 -4.37
N SER A 31 -10.88 20.30 -3.50
CA SER A 31 -11.98 20.63 -2.57
C SER A 31 -13.30 20.89 -3.32
N LYS A 32 -13.24 21.45 -4.54
CA LYS A 32 -14.42 21.65 -5.40
C LYS A 32 -15.08 20.31 -5.78
N THR A 33 -14.28 19.29 -6.05
CA THR A 33 -14.76 17.93 -6.32
C THR A 33 -15.50 17.38 -5.10
N ILE A 34 -14.91 17.52 -3.91
CA ILE A 34 -15.53 17.07 -2.65
C ILE A 34 -16.86 17.78 -2.41
N ILE A 35 -16.90 19.11 -2.53
CA ILE A 35 -18.13 19.91 -2.37
C ILE A 35 -19.21 19.45 -3.36
N ASN A 36 -18.85 19.22 -4.62
CA ASN A 36 -19.78 18.73 -5.63
C ASN A 36 -20.35 17.34 -5.27
N CYS A 37 -19.53 16.43 -4.74
CA CYS A 37 -20.00 15.12 -4.27
C CYS A 37 -21.03 15.25 -3.13
N PHE A 38 -20.75 16.10 -2.13
CA PHE A 38 -21.70 16.37 -1.04
C PHE A 38 -23.03 16.95 -1.56
N ARG A 39 -22.97 17.86 -2.54
CA ARG A 39 -24.17 18.39 -3.21
C ARG A 39 -24.95 17.30 -3.93
N HIS A 40 -24.28 16.43 -4.68
CA HIS A 40 -24.94 15.32 -5.39
C HIS A 40 -25.60 14.33 -4.44
N ALA A 41 -25.04 14.11 -3.25
CA ALA A 41 -25.61 13.27 -2.21
C ALA A 41 -26.72 13.97 -1.40
N GLY A 42 -27.03 15.24 -1.68
CA GLY A 42 -28.08 16.00 -0.98
C GLY A 42 -27.65 16.59 0.38
N PHE A 43 -26.36 16.56 0.71
CA PHE A 43 -25.81 17.13 1.95
C PHE A 43 -25.53 18.63 1.85
N ALA A 44 -25.61 19.22 0.67
CA ALA A 44 -25.44 20.66 0.46
C ALA A 44 -26.46 21.18 -0.54
N ASP A 45 -27.17 22.26 -0.18
CA ASP A 45 -28.09 22.94 -1.09
C ASP A 45 -27.30 23.63 -2.20
N GLY A 46 -27.80 23.55 -3.43
CA GLY A 46 -27.13 24.01 -4.66
C GLY A 46 -26.86 25.51 -4.78
N LYS A 47 -26.87 26.27 -3.69
CA LYS A 47 -26.39 27.65 -3.68
C LYS A 47 -24.87 27.63 -3.66
N GLU A 48 -24.26 28.09 -4.75
CA GLU A 48 -22.84 28.38 -4.77
C GLU A 48 -22.53 29.46 -3.72
N THR A 49 -22.02 29.04 -2.57
CA THR A 49 -21.27 29.95 -1.71
C THR A 49 -19.94 30.17 -2.43
N ASN A 50 -19.94 31.18 -3.31
CA ASN A 50 -18.73 31.72 -3.89
C ASN A 50 -17.95 32.42 -2.77
N THR A 51 -17.36 31.63 -1.89
CA THR A 51 -16.60 32.11 -0.74
C THR A 51 -15.13 31.96 -1.06
N GLN A 52 -14.68 32.69 -2.09
CA GLN A 52 -13.35 33.31 -2.02
C GLN A 52 -13.41 34.47 -1.02
N GLU A 53 -13.78 34.23 0.24
CA GLU A 53 -13.79 35.27 1.25
C GLU A 53 -13.70 34.67 2.65
N LYS A 54 -12.48 34.73 3.21
CA LYS A 54 -12.18 35.07 4.60
C LYS A 54 -13.07 34.40 5.67
N ASN A 55 -12.48 33.49 6.45
CA ASN A 55 -12.75 33.31 7.90
C ASN A 55 -14.14 33.79 8.35
N LYS A 56 -15.20 33.20 7.82
CA LYS A 56 -16.56 33.51 8.24
C LYS A 56 -17.10 32.24 8.86
N ALA A 57 -17.30 32.38 10.16
CA ALA A 57 -17.90 31.49 11.15
C ALA A 57 -18.46 30.18 10.61
N GLU A 58 -18.11 29.11 11.31
CA GLU A 58 -18.80 27.82 11.28
C GLU A 58 -20.31 28.04 11.08
N PRO A 59 -20.98 27.26 10.23
CA PRO A 59 -22.43 27.37 10.09
C PRO A 59 -23.04 27.12 11.45
N GLU A 60 -23.51 28.18 12.11
CA GLU A 60 -24.25 28.09 13.37
C GLU A 60 -25.47 27.22 13.09
N ILE A 61 -25.43 25.98 13.59
CA ILE A 61 -26.61 25.13 13.64
C ILE A 61 -27.69 25.96 14.34
N PRO A 62 -28.89 26.14 13.75
CA PRO A 62 -29.94 26.95 14.36
C PRO A 62 -30.15 26.51 15.80
N THR A 63 -29.91 27.41 16.76
CA THR A 63 -29.93 27.11 18.20
C THR A 63 -31.22 26.43 18.63
N ASP A 64 -32.33 26.74 17.94
CA ASP A 64 -33.66 26.15 18.15
C ASP A 64 -33.70 24.64 17.90
N LEU A 65 -32.96 24.14 16.89
CA LEU A 65 -32.89 22.71 16.59
C LEU A 65 -32.07 21.95 17.62
N ILE A 66 -31.01 22.57 18.15
CA ILE A 66 -30.19 21.99 19.23
C ILE A 66 -31.03 21.87 20.51
N VAL A 67 -31.70 22.96 20.91
CA VAL A 67 -32.53 23.00 22.12
C VAL A 67 -33.68 21.98 22.04
N GLU A 68 -34.30 21.81 20.87
CA GLU A 68 -35.37 20.84 20.68
C GLU A 68 -34.86 19.39 20.68
N ALA A 69 -33.66 19.14 20.13
CA ALA A 69 -33.02 17.82 20.15
C ALA A 69 -32.58 17.42 21.58
N GLU A 70 -32.08 18.36 22.37
CA GLU A 70 -31.74 18.17 23.80
C GLU A 70 -32.99 17.86 24.63
N LYS A 71 -34.07 18.63 24.45
CA LYS A 71 -35.35 18.39 25.15
C LYS A 71 -35.96 17.03 24.87
N ARG A 72 -35.79 16.52 23.65
CA ARG A 72 -36.29 15.20 23.23
C ARG A 72 -35.36 14.06 23.63
N GLY A 73 -34.22 14.35 24.26
CA GLY A 73 -33.21 13.34 24.61
C GLY A 73 -32.59 12.66 23.39
N ILE A 74 -32.75 13.24 22.19
CA ILE A 74 -32.17 12.74 20.94
C ILE A 74 -30.67 13.02 20.93
N MET A 75 -30.25 14.10 21.61
CA MET A 75 -28.86 14.51 21.74
C MET A 75 -28.56 14.80 23.21
N SER A 76 -27.66 14.02 23.81
CA SER A 76 -26.90 14.48 24.98
C SER A 76 -25.61 15.04 24.42
N ALA A 77 -25.61 16.31 24.01
CA ALA A 77 -24.57 16.88 23.16
C ALA A 77 -23.14 16.49 23.62
N PRO A 78 -22.42 15.65 22.86
CA PRO A 78 -21.00 15.90 22.72
C PRO A 78 -20.89 17.17 21.88
N LEU A 79 -20.10 18.16 22.31
CA LEU A 79 -19.83 19.35 21.51
C LEU A 79 -19.48 18.90 20.06
N PHE A 80 -19.88 19.62 19.01
CA PHE A 80 -19.43 19.34 17.63
C PHE A 80 -17.92 19.01 17.55
N LYS A 81 -17.14 19.65 18.41
CA LYS A 81 -15.73 19.39 18.66
C LYS A 81 -15.43 17.93 19.07
N GLU A 82 -16.18 17.36 20.00
CA GLU A 82 -16.06 15.95 20.43
C GLU A 82 -16.41 14.99 19.28
N TYR A 83 -17.41 15.31 18.46
CA TYR A 83 -17.73 14.53 17.26
C TYR A 83 -16.59 14.57 16.24
N ILE A 84 -16.03 15.75 15.95
CA ILE A 84 -14.89 15.89 15.04
C ILE A 84 -13.67 15.10 15.55
N THR A 85 -13.44 15.10 16.86
CA THR A 85 -12.25 14.46 17.43
C THR A 85 -12.47 12.99 17.80
N MET A 86 -13.67 12.44 17.59
CA MET A 86 -14.02 11.08 18.02
C MET A 86 -13.09 10.02 17.40
N ASP A 87 -12.70 10.23 16.14
CA ASP A 87 -11.87 9.28 15.39
C ASP A 87 -10.36 9.53 15.53
N ASN A 88 -9.94 10.62 16.20
CA ASN A 88 -8.52 10.99 16.27
C ASN A 88 -7.67 9.95 17.00
N ASP A 89 -8.23 9.36 18.07
CA ASP A 89 -7.56 8.35 18.88
C ASP A 89 -8.05 6.92 18.55
N LEU A 90 -8.84 6.77 17.48
CA LEU A 90 -9.32 5.47 17.04
C LEU A 90 -8.21 4.74 16.30
N LEU A 91 -7.80 3.60 16.85
CA LEU A 91 -6.84 2.72 16.21
C LEU A 91 -7.51 2.09 14.97
N THR A 92 -7.25 2.64 13.79
CA THR A 92 -7.87 2.20 12.52
C THR A 92 -7.20 0.94 11.95
N SER A 93 -5.98 0.68 12.36
CA SER A 93 -5.22 -0.54 12.09
C SER A 93 -4.22 -0.72 13.22
N GLU A 94 -4.05 -1.96 13.66
CA GLU A 94 -2.83 -2.32 14.38
C GLU A 94 -1.65 -2.20 13.42
N VAL A 95 -0.54 -1.62 13.90
CA VAL A 95 0.73 -1.64 13.17
C VAL A 95 1.37 -2.95 13.59
N PRO A 96 1.46 -3.96 12.69
CA PRO A 96 2.09 -5.22 13.06
C PRO A 96 3.54 -4.94 13.44
N THR A 97 4.01 -5.55 14.52
CA THR A 97 5.43 -5.51 14.87
C THR A 97 6.22 -6.33 13.85
N ASP A 98 7.52 -6.07 13.74
CA ASP A 98 8.38 -6.85 12.85
C ASP A 98 8.31 -8.35 13.20
N GLU A 99 8.14 -8.68 14.48
CA GLU A 99 7.91 -10.03 14.97
C GLU A 99 6.57 -10.62 14.49
N ASP A 100 5.48 -9.84 14.50
CA ASP A 100 4.17 -10.28 13.98
C ASP A 100 4.26 -10.59 12.48
N ILE A 101 4.96 -9.76 11.71
CA ILE A 101 5.17 -9.97 10.27
C ILE A 101 6.00 -11.23 10.02
N ILE A 102 7.07 -11.45 10.80
CA ILE A 102 7.92 -12.63 10.65
C ILE A 102 7.15 -13.90 11.01
N THR A 103 6.33 -13.88 12.06
CA THR A 103 5.54 -15.04 12.46
C THR A 103 4.43 -15.38 11.46
N GLU A 104 3.78 -14.38 10.85
CA GLU A 104 2.80 -14.59 9.78
C GLU A 104 3.46 -15.22 8.53
N LEU A 105 4.64 -14.76 8.14
CA LEU A 105 5.38 -15.31 6.99
C LEU A 105 6.05 -16.65 7.27
N SER A 106 6.34 -16.96 8.54
CA SER A 106 6.95 -18.21 8.98
C SER A 106 5.92 -19.26 9.38
N GLY A 107 4.66 -18.85 9.58
CA GLY A 107 3.52 -19.73 9.75
C GLY A 107 3.34 -20.58 8.50
N GLU A 108 3.40 -21.89 8.68
CA GLU A 108 3.36 -22.88 7.62
C GLU A 108 2.21 -22.62 6.64
N ASN A 109 2.55 -22.67 5.35
CA ASN A 109 1.61 -22.75 4.24
C ASN A 109 0.89 -24.12 4.28
N ASP A 110 0.06 -24.35 5.30
CA ASP A 110 -1.01 -25.36 5.27
C ASP A 110 -2.29 -24.70 4.76
N VAL A 111 -2.20 -24.04 3.59
CA VAL A 111 -3.36 -23.85 2.75
C VAL A 111 -3.39 -25.06 1.82
N ASP A 112 -4.23 -26.03 2.19
CA ASP A 112 -4.71 -27.12 1.35
C ASP A 112 -5.39 -26.51 0.10
N ILE A 113 -4.58 -26.19 -0.92
CA ILE A 113 -5.07 -25.88 -2.26
C ILE A 113 -5.21 -27.21 -3.00
N ASN A 114 -6.24 -27.97 -2.62
CA ASN A 114 -6.88 -28.90 -3.53
C ASN A 114 -7.76 -28.09 -4.49
N THR A 115 -7.18 -27.59 -5.58
CA THR A 115 -7.91 -27.44 -6.83
C THR A 115 -6.97 -27.75 -7.99
N SER A 116 -7.31 -28.85 -8.66
CA SER A 116 -6.67 -29.46 -9.81
C SER A 116 -6.59 -28.56 -11.04
N ASP A 117 -5.52 -28.80 -11.80
CA ASP A 117 -5.41 -28.79 -13.27
C ASP A 117 -4.69 -27.61 -13.98
N GLU A 118 -3.46 -27.95 -14.38
CA GLU A 118 -2.72 -27.65 -15.63
C GLU A 118 -2.18 -26.23 -15.91
N ASP A 119 -0.89 -26.02 -15.60
CA ASP A 119 0.17 -25.69 -16.59
C ASP A 119 1.57 -25.94 -15.96
N PRO A 120 2.56 -26.57 -16.64
CA PRO A 120 3.86 -26.84 -16.04
C PRO A 120 4.69 -25.55 -16.06
N ASN A 121 4.86 -24.95 -14.89
CA ASN A 121 5.80 -23.87 -14.66
C ASN A 121 7.23 -24.32 -15.05
N PRO A 122 7.90 -23.66 -16.02
CA PRO A 122 9.31 -23.94 -16.28
C PRO A 122 10.11 -23.42 -15.08
N GLU A 123 10.85 -24.32 -14.43
CA GLU A 123 11.89 -24.08 -13.42
C GLU A 123 12.04 -22.62 -13.00
N LEU A 124 11.33 -22.25 -11.93
CA LEU A 124 11.64 -21.05 -11.17
C LEU A 124 13.05 -21.29 -10.57
N GLU A 125 14.09 -20.79 -11.25
CA GLU A 125 15.46 -20.80 -10.73
C GLU A 125 15.42 -20.22 -9.31
N LYS A 126 15.79 -21.05 -8.32
CA LYS A 126 15.89 -20.62 -6.93
C LYS A 126 16.76 -19.37 -6.87
N VAL A 127 16.17 -18.24 -6.49
CA VAL A 127 16.91 -17.01 -6.20
C VAL A 127 17.92 -17.34 -5.10
N LEU A 128 19.20 -17.43 -5.47
CA LEU A 128 20.28 -17.75 -4.54
C LEU A 128 20.34 -16.69 -3.44
N ALA A 129 20.25 -17.13 -2.19
CA ALA A 129 20.33 -16.25 -1.04
C ALA A 129 21.76 -15.65 -0.93
N LEU A 130 21.85 -14.38 -0.51
CA LEU A 130 23.11 -13.62 -0.48
C LEU A 130 24.23 -14.32 0.32
N ASN A 131 23.85 -15.03 1.38
CA ASN A 131 24.77 -15.82 2.19
C ASN A 131 25.41 -16.99 1.41
N GLU A 132 24.63 -17.69 0.59
CA GLU A 132 25.13 -18.78 -0.25
C GLU A 132 26.10 -18.26 -1.32
N ALA A 133 25.76 -17.14 -1.96
CA ALA A 133 26.65 -16.48 -2.91
C ALA A 133 27.98 -16.05 -2.25
N ALA A 134 27.94 -15.49 -1.04
CA ALA A 134 29.13 -15.09 -0.30
C ALA A 134 30.00 -16.29 0.10
N ILE A 135 29.40 -17.41 0.51
CA ILE A 135 30.13 -18.65 0.82
C ILE A 135 30.80 -19.24 -0.42
N ALA A 136 30.09 -19.26 -1.55
CA ALA A 136 30.63 -19.73 -2.82
C ALA A 136 31.83 -18.86 -3.27
N MET A 137 31.71 -17.53 -3.18
CA MET A 137 32.77 -16.60 -3.54
C MET A 137 34.01 -16.77 -2.63
N LYS A 138 33.81 -16.94 -1.32
CA LYS A 138 34.90 -17.19 -0.36
C LYS A 138 35.62 -18.51 -0.65
N THR A 139 34.86 -19.53 -1.05
CA THR A 139 35.41 -20.85 -1.40
C THR A 139 36.24 -20.76 -2.69
N MET A 140 35.74 -20.05 -3.70
CA MET A 140 36.46 -19.79 -4.94
C MET A 140 37.76 -19.00 -4.70
N TYR A 141 37.71 -17.96 -3.86
CA TYR A 141 38.88 -17.16 -3.50
C TYR A 141 39.99 -17.99 -2.85
N ARG A 142 39.63 -18.89 -1.92
CA ARG A 142 40.59 -19.81 -1.28
C ARG A 142 41.22 -20.77 -2.26
N PHE A 143 40.43 -21.30 -3.19
CA PHE A 143 40.94 -22.19 -4.23
C PHE A 143 41.95 -21.48 -5.14
N LEU A 144 41.66 -20.25 -5.57
CA LEU A 144 42.54 -19.49 -6.47
C LEU A 144 43.88 -19.12 -5.83
N ILE A 145 43.91 -18.85 -4.52
CA ILE A 145 45.15 -18.56 -3.79
C ILE A 145 46.02 -19.81 -3.59
N GLY A 146 45.40 -20.99 -3.52
CA GLY A 146 46.10 -22.26 -3.39
C GLY A 146 46.71 -22.80 -4.69
N GLN A 147 46.56 -22.09 -5.82
CA GLN A 147 47.07 -22.50 -7.13
C GLN A 147 48.31 -21.69 -7.49
N ASP A 148 49.36 -22.35 -7.98
CA ASP A 148 50.62 -21.69 -8.39
C ASP A 148 50.43 -20.72 -9.57
N ASN A 149 49.35 -20.86 -10.35
CA ASN A 149 48.98 -19.95 -11.41
C ASN A 149 47.45 -19.73 -11.47
N ALA A 150 47.00 -18.61 -10.92
CA ALA A 150 45.59 -18.23 -10.86
C ALA A 150 44.93 -18.08 -12.25
N LEU A 151 45.69 -17.75 -13.29
CA LEU A 151 45.17 -17.59 -14.65
C LEU A 151 44.74 -18.93 -15.27
N ASN A 152 45.51 -19.99 -15.04
CA ASN A 152 45.19 -21.34 -15.52
C ASN A 152 43.95 -21.91 -14.79
N ALA A 153 43.79 -21.60 -13.51
CA ALA A 153 42.62 -22.00 -12.73
C ALA A 153 41.34 -21.34 -13.28
N LEU A 154 41.40 -20.06 -13.65
CA LEU A 154 40.27 -19.33 -14.22
C LEU A 154 39.86 -19.87 -15.61
N ASP A 155 40.83 -20.23 -16.45
CA ASP A 155 40.53 -20.84 -17.76
C ASP A 155 39.94 -22.24 -17.63
N ASN A 156 40.34 -23.01 -16.61
CA ASN A 156 39.67 -24.27 -16.29
C ASN A 156 38.21 -24.05 -15.87
N PHE A 157 37.91 -23.02 -15.07
CA PHE A 157 36.52 -22.71 -14.69
C PHE A 157 35.63 -22.36 -15.88
N LYS A 158 36.15 -21.59 -16.85
CA LYS A 158 35.40 -21.27 -18.09
C LYS A 158 35.02 -22.52 -18.89
N LYS A 159 35.80 -23.61 -18.79
CA LYS A 159 35.49 -24.88 -19.44
C LYS A 159 34.27 -25.59 -18.83
N TRP A 160 33.97 -25.33 -17.55
CA TRP A 160 32.89 -25.98 -16.79
C TRP A 160 31.62 -25.11 -16.67
N MET A 161 31.66 -23.85 -17.12
CA MET A 161 30.53 -22.92 -17.11
C MET A 161 30.22 -22.49 -18.55
N PRO A 162 29.38 -23.25 -19.28
CA PRO A 162 28.93 -22.83 -20.60
C PRO A 162 27.94 -21.68 -20.40
N PHE A 163 28.35 -20.46 -20.74
CA PHE A 163 27.43 -19.38 -21.07
C PHE A 163 27.06 -19.47 -22.54
#